data_AF-A0A6B2DTX4-F1
#
_entry.id   AF-A0A6B2DTX4-F1
#
_cell.length_a   1.000
_cell.length_b   1.000
_cell.length_c   1.000
_cell.angle_alpha   90.00
_cell.angle_beta   90.00
_cell.angle_gamma   90.00
#
_symmetry.space_group_name_H-M   'P 1'
#
loop_
_entity.id
_entity.type
_entity.pdbx_description
1 polymer ?
#
loop_
_entity_poly.entity_id
_entity_poly.type
_entity_poly.pdbx_seq_one_letter_code
_entity_poly.pdbx_strand_id
1 'polypeptide(L)'
;MEIELARHNWAGLRSFADSATLPDAVRALVAANDTESAKAAYWRIDNVALLDGCLTEAATAVAASVVQALSRLSEPSLAYALELLAQISGGYVHKPSEQGLGPVSVEECVHEVSLAFPFFCELLEVSGVSQICASCVDLITSCGRYERTLTERARYVLSGALDLPGLQSHRELILDSLRDLS
;
A
#
# COMPACT_ATOMS: atom_id res chain seq x y z
N MET A 1 3.85 -13.85 5.64
CA MET A 1 2.40 -13.68 5.42
C MET A 1 1.53 -14.57 6.31
N GLU A 2 1.56 -15.91 6.27
CA GLU A 2 0.57 -16.71 7.06
C GLU A 2 0.67 -16.50 8.58
N ILE A 3 1.87 -16.41 9.15
CA ILE A 3 2.09 -16.06 10.57
C ILE A 3 1.46 -14.69 10.89
N GLU A 4 1.63 -13.76 9.95
CA GLU A 4 1.13 -12.40 10.05
C GLU A 4 -0.40 -12.37 9.98
N LEU A 5 -1.04 -13.10 9.05
CA LEU A 5 -2.49 -13.27 9.01
C LEU A 5 -3.03 -13.90 10.31
N ALA A 6 -2.32 -14.87 10.88
CA ALA A 6 -2.75 -15.56 12.10
C ALA A 6 -2.62 -14.70 13.37
N ARG A 7 -1.87 -13.59 13.35
CA ARG A 7 -1.68 -12.72 14.53
C ARG A 7 -2.90 -11.84 14.83
N HIS A 8 -3.77 -11.62 13.85
CA HIS A 8 -4.88 -10.68 13.94
C HIS A 8 -6.21 -11.37 14.28
N ASN A 9 -7.01 -10.74 15.14
CA ASN A 9 -8.40 -11.14 15.37
C ASN A 9 -9.34 -10.51 14.34
N TRP A 10 -9.31 -10.99 13.11
CA TRP A 10 -10.02 -10.40 11.96
C TRP A 10 -11.50 -10.12 12.23
N ALA A 11 -12.24 -11.11 12.77
CA ALA A 11 -13.66 -10.97 13.07
C ALA A 11 -13.98 -9.91 14.15
N GLY A 12 -12.97 -9.45 14.90
CA GLY A 12 -13.09 -8.37 15.87
C GLY A 12 -12.78 -6.98 15.33
N LEU A 13 -12.23 -6.87 14.11
CA LEU A 13 -11.86 -5.59 13.50
C LEU A 13 -13.10 -4.96 12.86
N ARG A 14 -13.32 -3.67 13.10
CA ARG A 14 -14.46 -2.95 12.52
C ARG A 14 -14.17 -2.48 11.09
N SER A 15 -15.15 -2.61 10.22
CA SER A 15 -15.06 -2.31 8.79
C SER A 15 -16.43 -2.11 8.16
N PHE A 16 -16.47 -1.68 6.89
CA PHE A 16 -17.72 -1.47 6.13
C PHE A 16 -18.50 -2.77 5.86
N ALA A 17 -17.79 -3.90 5.82
CA ALA A 17 -18.33 -5.24 5.63
C ALA A 17 -17.58 -6.24 6.53
N ASP A 18 -17.86 -7.54 6.40
CA ASP A 18 -17.26 -8.57 7.26
C ASP A 18 -15.74 -8.69 7.06
N SER A 19 -14.98 -8.20 8.06
CA SER A 19 -13.52 -8.25 8.13
C SER A 19 -12.98 -9.67 8.25
N ALA A 20 -13.78 -10.66 8.67
CA ALA A 20 -13.36 -12.07 8.70
C ALA A 20 -13.06 -12.62 7.30
N THR A 21 -13.51 -11.95 6.23
CA THR A 21 -13.26 -12.33 4.83
C THR A 21 -11.89 -11.86 4.29
N LEU A 22 -11.24 -10.91 4.97
CA LEU A 22 -9.99 -10.29 4.54
C LEU A 22 -8.81 -11.27 4.42
N PRO A 23 -8.58 -12.24 5.33
CA PRO A 23 -7.49 -13.20 5.19
C PRO A 23 -7.54 -13.97 3.88
N ASP A 24 -8.72 -14.43 3.50
CA ASP A 24 -8.90 -15.19 2.26
C ASP A 24 -8.78 -14.30 1.02
N ALA A 25 -9.19 -13.03 1.12
CA ALA A 25 -8.97 -12.06 0.06
C ALA A 25 -7.48 -11.73 -0.13
N VAL A 26 -6.72 -11.57 0.96
CA VAL A 26 -5.26 -11.39 0.93
C VAL A 26 -4.58 -12.63 0.32
N ARG A 27 -4.95 -13.84 0.75
CA ARG A 27 -4.43 -15.09 0.14
C ARG A 27 -4.73 -15.17 -1.35
N ALA A 28 -5.94 -14.80 -1.76
CA ALA A 28 -6.34 -14.80 -3.16
C ALA A 28 -5.51 -13.78 -3.98
N LEU A 29 -5.24 -12.60 -3.42
CA LEU A 29 -4.38 -11.59 -4.06
C LEU A 29 -2.98 -12.17 -4.26
N VAL A 30 -2.41 -12.77 -3.21
CA VAL A 30 -1.06 -13.34 -3.25
C VAL A 30 -0.94 -14.54 -4.19
N ALA A 31 -1.98 -15.34 -4.33
CA ALA A 31 -2.00 -16.52 -5.20
C ALA A 31 -2.33 -16.20 -6.67
N ALA A 32 -2.81 -14.99 -6.98
CA ALA A 32 -3.20 -14.61 -8.33
C ALA A 32 -1.98 -14.59 -9.28
N ASN A 33 -2.16 -15.17 -10.47
CA ASN A 33 -1.15 -15.19 -11.53
C ASN A 33 -1.59 -14.48 -12.81
N ASP A 34 -2.77 -13.85 -12.77
CA ASP A 34 -3.37 -13.12 -13.86
C ASP A 34 -4.07 -11.87 -13.32
N THR A 35 -4.24 -10.88 -14.22
CA THR A 35 -4.78 -9.56 -13.88
C THR A 35 -6.20 -9.62 -13.33
N GLU A 36 -7.07 -10.49 -13.86
CA GLU A 36 -8.47 -10.56 -13.45
C GLU A 36 -8.60 -11.11 -12.03
N SER A 37 -7.88 -12.19 -11.73
CA SER A 37 -7.82 -12.77 -10.39
C SER A 37 -7.23 -11.80 -9.36
N ALA A 38 -6.14 -11.10 -9.71
CA ALA A 38 -5.51 -10.11 -8.83
C ALA A 38 -6.44 -8.93 -8.56
N LYS A 39 -7.08 -8.40 -9.61
CA LYS A 39 -8.06 -7.32 -9.52
C LYS A 39 -9.28 -7.71 -8.68
N ALA A 40 -9.81 -8.91 -8.87
CA ALA A 40 -10.96 -9.40 -8.11
C ALA A 40 -10.63 -9.52 -6.61
N ALA A 41 -9.43 -10.02 -6.28
CA ALA A 41 -8.97 -10.10 -4.89
C ALA A 41 -8.73 -8.72 -4.28
N TYR A 42 -8.10 -7.81 -5.04
CA TYR A 42 -7.93 -6.41 -4.67
C TYR A 42 -9.25 -5.75 -4.30
N TRP A 43 -10.28 -5.84 -5.15
CA TRP A 43 -11.60 -5.24 -4.87
C TRP A 43 -12.28 -5.83 -3.65
N ARG A 44 -12.05 -7.11 -3.33
CA ARG A 44 -12.56 -7.72 -2.11
C ARG A 44 -11.88 -7.16 -0.86
N ILE A 45 -10.61 -6.78 -0.97
CA ILE A 45 -9.88 -6.16 0.14
C ILE A 45 -10.28 -4.70 0.27
N ASP A 46 -10.25 -3.94 -0.83
CA ASP A 46 -10.58 -2.52 -0.90
C ASP A 46 -11.93 -2.26 -0.20
N ASN A 47 -13.03 -2.82 -0.72
CA ASN A 47 -14.39 -2.64 -0.18
C ASN A 47 -14.61 -2.99 1.32
N VAL A 48 -13.63 -3.62 1.98
CA VAL A 48 -13.69 -3.94 3.41
C VAL A 48 -12.68 -3.09 4.20
N ALA A 49 -11.41 -3.05 3.77
CA ALA A 49 -10.34 -2.38 4.49
C ALA A 49 -10.34 -0.87 4.31
N LEU A 50 -10.81 -0.36 3.16
CA LEU A 50 -10.94 1.06 2.85
C LEU A 50 -12.01 1.33 1.77
N LEU A 51 -12.92 2.27 1.99
CA LEU A 51 -13.92 2.63 0.97
C LEU A 51 -13.76 4.09 0.60
N ASP A 52 -13.52 4.36 -0.69
CA ASP A 52 -13.25 5.71 -1.22
C ASP A 52 -12.16 6.44 -0.41
N GLY A 53 -11.09 5.73 -0.07
CA GLY A 53 -9.97 6.22 0.74
C GLY A 53 -10.22 6.33 2.25
N CYS A 54 -11.45 6.06 2.73
CA CYS A 54 -11.76 6.03 4.16
C CYS A 54 -11.26 4.72 4.78
N LEU A 55 -10.26 4.80 5.66
CA LEU A 55 -9.66 3.64 6.30
C LEU A 55 -10.57 3.06 7.39
N THR A 56 -10.48 1.74 7.55
CA THR A 56 -11.11 0.99 8.64
C THR A 56 -10.07 0.46 9.62
N GLU A 57 -10.50 -0.02 10.80
CA GLU A 57 -9.64 -0.67 11.79
C GLU A 57 -8.86 -1.87 11.21
N ALA A 58 -9.36 -2.47 10.13
CA ALA A 58 -8.66 -3.56 9.43
C ALA A 58 -7.50 -3.14 8.53
N ALA A 59 -7.38 -1.86 8.15
CA ALA A 59 -6.41 -1.40 7.17
C ALA A 59 -4.95 -1.70 7.58
N THR A 60 -4.59 -1.50 8.85
CA THR A 60 -3.25 -1.76 9.36
C THR A 60 -2.88 -3.24 9.27
N ALA A 61 -3.82 -4.13 9.61
CA ALA A 61 -3.61 -5.58 9.53
C ALA A 61 -3.43 -6.07 8.09
N VAL A 62 -4.20 -5.48 7.16
CA VAL A 62 -4.05 -5.74 5.71
C VAL A 62 -2.69 -5.27 5.22
N ALA A 63 -2.30 -4.03 5.52
CA ALA A 63 -1.02 -3.47 5.10
C ALA A 63 0.15 -4.36 5.54
N ALA A 64 0.20 -4.71 6.83
CA ALA A 64 1.23 -5.59 7.36
C ALA A 64 1.25 -6.97 6.69
N SER A 65 0.07 -7.57 6.44
CA SER A 65 -0.05 -8.87 5.79
C SER A 65 0.46 -8.88 4.35
N VAL A 66 0.11 -7.85 3.58
CA VAL A 66 0.51 -7.70 2.17
C VAL A 66 2.01 -7.41 2.06
N VAL A 67 2.56 -6.55 2.92
CA VAL A 67 4.00 -6.25 3.00
C VAL A 67 4.83 -7.54 3.15
N GLN A 68 4.36 -8.48 3.98
CA GLN A 68 5.03 -9.78 4.20
C GLN A 68 4.98 -10.75 3.02
N ALA A 69 4.30 -10.41 1.92
CA ALA A 69 4.16 -11.24 0.72
C ALA A 69 4.85 -10.66 -0.52
N LEU A 70 5.15 -9.36 -0.55
CA LEU A 70 5.57 -8.61 -1.74
C LEU A 70 6.65 -9.29 -2.60
N SER A 71 7.70 -9.83 -1.98
CA SER A 71 8.85 -10.45 -2.67
C SER A 71 8.51 -11.74 -3.43
N ARG A 72 7.30 -12.28 -3.30
CA ARG A 72 6.88 -13.57 -3.88
C ARG A 72 5.72 -13.45 -4.87
N LEU A 73 5.26 -12.22 -5.11
CA LEU A 73 4.10 -11.97 -5.95
C LEU A 73 4.45 -12.13 -7.43
N SER A 74 3.48 -12.63 -8.20
CA SER A 74 3.50 -12.48 -9.66
C SER A 74 3.40 -11.00 -10.04
N GLU A 75 3.82 -10.62 -11.24
CA GLU A 75 3.73 -9.22 -11.69
C GLU A 75 2.30 -8.64 -11.61
N PRO A 76 1.22 -9.33 -12.05
CA PRO A 76 -0.15 -8.84 -11.89
C PRO A 76 -0.56 -8.65 -10.43
N SER A 77 -0.17 -9.58 -9.56
CA SER A 77 -0.46 -9.51 -8.11
C SER A 77 0.31 -8.37 -7.46
N LEU A 78 1.58 -8.18 -7.83
CA LEU A 78 2.44 -7.12 -7.33
C LEU A 78 1.88 -5.74 -7.66
N ALA A 79 1.42 -5.52 -8.90
CA ALA A 79 0.83 -4.25 -9.31
C ALA A 79 -0.36 -3.85 -8.42
N TYR A 80 -1.31 -4.76 -8.21
CA TYR A 80 -2.47 -4.51 -7.34
C TYR A 80 -2.14 -4.45 -5.85
N ALA A 81 -1.16 -5.22 -5.39
CA ALA A 81 -0.69 -5.13 -4.00
C ALA A 81 -0.07 -3.77 -3.71
N LEU A 82 0.76 -3.24 -4.62
CA LEU A 82 1.36 -1.91 -4.45
C LEU A 82 0.31 -0.79 -4.55
N GLU A 83 -0.65 -0.90 -5.46
CA GLU A 83 -1.77 0.03 -5.55
C GLU A 83 -2.58 0.06 -4.24
N LEU A 84 -2.92 -1.12 -3.70
CA LEU A 84 -3.61 -1.23 -2.41
C LEU A 84 -2.83 -0.58 -1.27
N LEU A 85 -1.53 -0.85 -1.16
CA LEU A 85 -0.68 -0.25 -0.13
C LEU A 85 -0.58 1.27 -0.30
N ALA A 86 -0.54 1.77 -1.55
CA ALA A 86 -0.50 3.20 -1.85
C ALA A 86 -1.82 3.87 -1.42
N GLN A 87 -2.96 3.26 -1.73
CA GLN A 87 -4.27 3.76 -1.29
C GLN A 87 -4.40 3.75 0.24
N ILE A 88 -3.95 2.70 0.92
CA ILE A 88 -3.94 2.65 2.38
C ILE A 88 -3.05 3.77 2.95
N SER A 89 -1.88 3.98 2.36
CA SER A 89 -0.91 5.00 2.80
C SER A 89 -1.37 6.44 2.53
N GLY A 90 -2.20 6.64 1.51
CA GLY A 90 -2.81 7.92 1.13
C GLY A 90 -4.24 8.12 1.66
N GLY A 91 -4.76 7.15 2.42
CA GLY A 91 -6.12 7.17 2.94
C GLY A 91 -6.34 8.22 4.03
N TYR A 92 -7.58 8.37 4.45
CA TYR A 92 -7.99 9.25 5.54
C TYR A 92 -8.83 8.50 6.58
N VAL A 93 -8.91 9.09 7.78
CA VAL A 93 -9.66 8.53 8.91
C VAL A 93 -10.86 9.41 9.20
N HIS A 94 -12.06 8.83 9.23
CA HIS A 94 -13.24 9.52 9.77
C HIS A 94 -13.21 9.53 11.31
N LYS A 95 -13.89 10.50 11.92
CA LYS A 95 -14.03 10.50 13.38
C LYS A 95 -14.68 9.18 13.84
N PRO A 96 -14.08 8.43 14.79
CA PRO A 96 -14.53 7.08 15.14
C PRO A 96 -16.00 6.95 15.53
N SER A 97 -16.61 8.04 16.02
CA SER A 97 -18.02 8.08 16.45
C SER A 97 -19.03 8.17 15.30
N GLU A 98 -18.61 8.49 14.07
CA GLU A 98 -19.55 8.83 12.99
C GLU A 98 -19.93 7.64 12.09
N GLN A 99 -19.09 6.58 12.04
CA GLN A 99 -19.32 5.45 11.12
C GLN A 99 -19.10 4.06 11.74
N GLY A 100 -18.63 3.96 12.98
CA GLY A 100 -18.43 2.67 13.64
C GLY A 100 -17.29 1.82 13.06
N LEU A 101 -16.37 2.42 12.30
CA LEU A 101 -15.24 1.74 11.63
C LEU A 101 -14.04 1.42 12.54
N GLY A 102 -14.10 1.88 13.78
CA GLY A 102 -13.06 1.67 14.78
C GLY A 102 -11.84 2.56 14.68
N PRO A 103 -10.91 2.43 15.65
CA PRO A 103 -9.67 3.18 15.64
C PRO A 103 -8.79 2.72 14.48
N VAL A 104 -8.23 3.69 13.76
CA VAL A 104 -7.21 3.47 12.74
C VAL A 104 -6.34 4.72 12.67
N SER A 105 -5.06 4.54 12.38
CA SER A 105 -4.09 5.62 12.16
C SER A 105 -3.40 5.42 10.82
N VAL A 106 -3.33 6.50 10.03
CA VAL A 106 -2.57 6.51 8.78
C VAL A 106 -1.09 6.27 9.08
N GLU A 107 -0.58 6.85 10.17
CA GLU A 107 0.80 6.68 10.63
C GLU A 107 1.11 5.22 10.93
N GLU A 108 0.23 4.50 11.64
CA GLU A 108 0.40 3.06 11.91
C GLU A 108 0.37 2.21 10.63
N CYS A 109 -0.53 2.53 9.69
CA CYS A 109 -0.57 1.89 8.39
C CYS A 109 0.74 2.11 7.61
N VAL A 110 1.20 3.36 7.54
CA VAL A 110 2.43 3.73 6.82
C VAL A 110 3.67 3.14 7.50
N HIS A 111 3.66 3.01 8.83
CA HIS A 111 4.73 2.35 9.56
C HIS A 111 4.93 0.91 9.06
N GLU A 112 3.86 0.12 8.97
CA GLU A 112 3.91 -1.25 8.45
C GLU A 112 4.36 -1.29 6.98
N VAL A 113 3.88 -0.35 6.16
CA VAL A 113 4.31 -0.20 4.74
C VAL A 113 5.79 0.13 4.62
N SER A 114 6.31 0.99 5.51
CA SER A 114 7.70 1.46 5.48
C SER A 114 8.73 0.36 5.67
N LEU A 115 8.34 -0.78 6.25
CA LEU A 115 9.20 -1.95 6.39
C LEU A 115 9.64 -2.51 5.03
N ALA A 116 8.87 -2.26 3.97
CA ALA A 116 9.20 -2.62 2.59
C ALA A 116 9.84 -1.46 1.80
N PHE A 117 10.21 -0.34 2.43
CA PHE A 117 10.77 0.82 1.73
C PHE A 117 11.93 0.48 0.77
N PRO A 118 12.95 -0.32 1.15
CA PRO A 118 14.02 -0.68 0.22
C PRO A 118 13.53 -1.41 -1.03
N PHE A 119 12.48 -2.23 -0.89
CA PHE A 119 11.88 -2.97 -2.00
C PHE A 119 11.17 -2.04 -2.98
N PHE A 120 10.49 -0.99 -2.50
CA PHE A 120 9.89 0.03 -3.37
C PHE A 120 10.94 0.82 -4.15
N CYS A 121 12.08 1.16 -3.52
CA CYS A 121 13.19 1.83 -4.20
C CYS A 121 13.75 0.95 -5.33
N GLU A 122 14.02 -0.32 -5.06
CA GLU A 122 14.51 -1.26 -6.06
C GLU A 122 13.52 -1.40 -7.22
N LEU A 123 12.23 -1.59 -6.93
CA LEU A 123 11.20 -1.71 -7.95
C LEU A 123 11.08 -0.46 -8.83
N LEU A 124 11.21 0.73 -8.27
CA LEU A 124 11.16 1.98 -9.04
C LEU A 124 12.31 2.06 -10.06
N GLU A 125 13.46 1.47 -9.75
CA GLU A 125 14.63 1.46 -10.64
C GLU A 125 14.53 0.38 -11.73
N VAL A 126 14.00 -0.80 -11.41
CA VAL A 126 14.03 -1.97 -12.31
C VAL A 126 12.74 -2.21 -13.08
N SER A 127 11.60 -1.70 -12.61
CA SER A 127 10.31 -1.96 -13.23
C SER A 127 10.11 -1.11 -14.49
N GLY A 128 9.65 -1.77 -15.56
CA GLY A 128 9.14 -1.09 -16.75
C GLY A 128 7.61 -0.89 -16.73
N VAL A 129 6.94 -1.36 -15.68
CA VAL A 129 5.48 -1.36 -15.60
C VAL A 129 5.00 -0.05 -14.98
N SER A 130 4.32 0.78 -15.79
CA SER A 130 3.87 2.13 -15.40
C SER A 130 3.08 2.17 -14.10
N GLN A 131 2.18 1.20 -13.86
CA GLN A 131 1.38 1.11 -12.64
C GLN A 131 2.26 0.86 -11.40
N ILE A 132 3.21 -0.08 -11.49
CA ILE A 132 4.16 -0.37 -10.41
C ILE A 132 4.99 0.87 -10.08
N CYS A 133 5.47 1.58 -11.10
CA CYS A 133 6.28 2.80 -10.90
C CYS A 133 5.47 3.90 -10.21
N ALA A 134 4.23 4.14 -10.64
CA ALA A 134 3.35 5.12 -10.00
C ALA A 134 3.12 4.80 -8.53
N SER A 135 2.73 3.56 -8.21
CA SER A 135 2.53 3.13 -6.82
C SER A 135 3.82 3.20 -5.99
N CYS A 136 4.99 2.89 -6.56
CA CYS A 136 6.26 3.03 -5.85
C CYS A 136 6.57 4.49 -5.52
N VAL A 137 6.28 5.44 -6.42
CA VAL A 137 6.43 6.87 -6.13
C VAL A 137 5.53 7.27 -4.96
N ASP A 138 4.25 6.93 -5.00
CA ASP A 138 3.29 7.23 -3.92
C ASP A 138 3.74 6.64 -2.58
N LEU A 139 4.16 5.37 -2.58
CA LEU A 139 4.62 4.67 -1.38
C LEU A 139 5.89 5.28 -0.78
N ILE A 140 6.87 5.63 -1.63
CA ILE A 140 8.11 6.29 -1.19
C ILE A 140 7.81 7.65 -0.59
N THR A 141 6.89 8.41 -1.19
CA THR A 141 6.43 9.71 -0.69
C THR A 141 5.74 9.57 0.66
N SER A 142 4.78 8.66 0.78
CA SER A 142 4.08 8.42 2.06
C SER A 142 5.05 7.99 3.16
N CYS A 143 5.97 7.06 2.87
CA CYS A 143 7.01 6.68 3.81
C CYS A 143 7.85 7.90 4.24
N GLY A 144 8.33 8.71 3.30
CA GLY A 144 9.13 9.90 3.62
C GLY A 144 8.37 10.97 4.43
N ARG A 145 7.05 11.05 4.26
CA ARG A 145 6.19 12.02 4.96
C ARG A 145 5.89 11.63 6.40
N TYR A 146 5.61 10.35 6.65
CA TYR A 146 5.21 9.88 7.98
C TYR A 146 6.37 9.31 8.79
N GLU A 147 7.37 8.71 8.15
CA GLU A 147 8.57 8.17 8.80
C GLU A 147 9.73 9.15 8.68
N ARG A 148 9.96 9.95 9.74
CA ARG A 148 11.00 11.00 9.77
C ARG A 148 12.41 10.50 9.44
N THR A 149 12.69 9.22 9.70
CA THR A 149 13.98 8.60 9.40
C THR A 149 14.18 8.32 7.90
N LEU A 150 13.09 8.30 7.14
CA LEU A 150 13.08 8.01 5.70
C LEU A 150 12.94 9.27 4.83
N THR A 151 12.61 10.44 5.38
CA THR A 151 12.36 11.68 4.60
C THR A 151 13.50 12.02 3.63
N GLU A 152 14.74 12.12 4.11
CA GLU A 152 15.89 12.44 3.25
C GLU A 152 16.18 11.34 2.22
N ARG A 153 15.94 10.08 2.59
CA ARG A 153 16.13 8.95 1.69
C ARG A 153 15.08 8.93 0.58
N ALA A 154 13.82 9.21 0.90
CA ALA A 154 12.74 9.34 -0.07
C ALA A 154 13.04 10.48 -1.05
N ARG A 155 13.45 11.65 -0.56
CA ARG A 155 13.90 12.78 -1.39
C ARG A 155 15.03 12.38 -2.34
N TYR A 156 16.05 11.69 -1.83
CA TYR A 156 17.18 11.23 -2.64
C TYR A 156 16.75 10.29 -3.77
N VAL A 157 15.95 9.27 -3.44
CA VAL A 157 15.48 8.27 -4.41
C VAL A 157 14.61 8.93 -5.49
N LEU A 158 13.62 9.74 -5.09
CA LEU A 158 12.74 10.42 -6.03
C LEU A 158 13.47 11.45 -6.90
N SER A 159 14.47 12.14 -6.36
CA SER A 159 15.32 13.05 -7.17
C SER A 159 16.09 12.28 -8.24
N GLY A 160 16.68 11.13 -7.87
CA GLY A 160 17.39 10.27 -8.83
C GLY A 160 16.46 9.65 -9.88
N ALA A 161 15.22 9.36 -9.51
CA ALA A 161 14.20 8.81 -10.41
C ALA A 161 13.87 9.74 -11.58
N LEU A 162 14.05 11.06 -11.45
CA LEU A 162 13.82 12.03 -12.54
C LEU A 162 14.76 11.84 -13.74
N ASP A 163 15.92 11.23 -13.51
CA ASP A 163 16.93 10.97 -14.55
C ASP A 163 16.76 9.59 -15.19
N LEU A 164 15.83 8.76 -14.69
CA LEU A 164 15.58 7.44 -15.24
C LEU A 164 14.78 7.53 -16.56
N PRO A 165 15.26 6.94 -17.67
CA PRO A 165 14.56 6.99 -18.96
C PRO A 165 13.15 6.37 -18.91
N GLY A 166 12.94 5.35 -18.07
CA GLY A 166 11.66 4.65 -17.93
C GLY A 166 10.58 5.43 -17.17
N LEU A 167 10.93 6.55 -16.53
CA LEU A 167 10.03 7.31 -15.65
C LEU A 167 9.62 8.67 -16.21
N GLN A 168 9.89 8.95 -17.48
CA GLN A 168 9.54 10.24 -18.09
C GLN A 168 8.04 10.53 -18.06
N SER A 169 7.20 9.49 -18.17
CA SER A 169 5.73 9.62 -18.03
C SER A 169 5.26 9.95 -16.61
N HIS A 170 6.11 9.76 -15.61
CA HIS A 170 5.79 9.96 -14.19
C HIS A 170 6.50 11.19 -13.62
N ARG A 171 7.17 11.99 -14.46
CA ARG A 171 7.97 13.13 -14.04
C ARG A 171 7.18 14.13 -13.20
N GLU A 172 5.95 14.45 -13.60
CA GLU A 172 5.08 15.37 -12.86
C GLU A 172 4.73 14.80 -11.47
N LEU A 173 4.31 13.54 -11.40
CA LEU A 173 4.06 12.84 -10.14
C LEU A 173 5.27 12.86 -9.19
N ILE A 174 6.47 12.64 -9.72
CA ILE A 174 7.71 12.67 -8.93
C ILE A 174 8.02 14.09 -8.41
N LEU A 175 7.79 15.13 -9.23
CA LEU A 175 7.98 16.51 -8.83
C LEU A 175 6.97 16.94 -7.75
N ASP A 176 5.73 16.49 -7.85
CA ASP A 176 4.68 16.71 -6.85
C ASP A 176 5.06 16.05 -5.52
N SER A 177 5.50 14.80 -5.60
CA SER A 177 6.00 14.03 -4.47
C SER A 177 7.19 14.69 -3.76
N LEU A 178 8.14 15.26 -4.51
CA LEU A 178 9.27 15.99 -3.93
C LEU A 178 8.82 17.28 -3.21
N ARG A 179 7.77 17.94 -3.71
CA ARG A 179 7.17 19.12 -3.04
C ARG A 179 6.52 18.74 -1.72
N ASP A 180 5.86 17.59 -1.67
CA ASP A 180 5.22 17.08 -0.44
C ASP A 180 6.23 16.69 0.66
N LEU A 181 7.48 16.45 0.29
CA LEU A 181 8.59 16.12 1.19
C LEU A 181 9.47 17.33 1.58
N SER A 182 9.03 18.55 1.28
CA SER A 182 9.78 19.81 1.52
C SER A 182 9.30 20.54 2.77
#